data_AF-A0A1G6WFV7-F1
#
_entry.id   AF-A0A1G6WFV7-F1
#
_cell.length_a   1.000
_cell.length_b   1.000
_cell.length_c   1.000
_cell.angle_alpha   90.00
_cell.angle_beta   90.00
_cell.angle_gamma   90.00
#
_symmetry.space_group_name_H-M   'P 1'
#
loop_
_entity.id
_entity.type
_entity.pdbx_description
1 polymer ?
#
loop_
_entity_poly.entity_id
_entity_poly.type
_entity_poly.pdbx_seq_one_letter_code
_entity_poly.pdbx_strand_id
1 'polypeptide(L)'
;MPPTGTTVAAVDLFSRTWAALRTAAAGLRAEDFERPSGCAGWLVRDLVCHLVIDAQDVLITLATPAEGEPTRDALTYWTVSGTPPTGDDPLDALTVRLAAAYGDPALLMFHLDDVGSAAGRAARLADPGLRVSTRGEVLTVGDYLAAYVLEWTLHHLDLTAHLPGVAGPPPEGLARSREMVERIAGAALPGGFSDAGAASPVVFPAAFSDEDVLLVGTGRRDPTEAETRALRELAPALPFHLG
;
A
#
# COMPACT_ATOMS: atom_id res chain seq x y z
N MET A 1 -23.68 14.77 -4.24
CA MET A 1 -22.92 14.56 -2.99
C MET A 1 -22.49 13.11 -2.96
N PRO A 2 -21.19 12.80 -2.90
CA PRO A 2 -20.78 11.46 -2.53
C PRO A 2 -21.33 11.18 -1.11
N PRO A 3 -21.72 9.94 -0.78
CA PRO A 3 -22.24 9.63 0.54
C PRO A 3 -21.12 9.88 1.57
N THR A 4 -21.29 10.92 2.38
CA THR A 4 -20.34 11.38 3.41
C THR A 4 -19.87 10.25 4.34
N GLY A 5 -20.68 9.19 4.52
CA GLY A 5 -20.33 8.02 5.32
C GLY A 5 -19.18 7.17 4.77
N THR A 6 -19.06 7.00 3.46
CA THR A 6 -17.99 6.18 2.87
C THR A 6 -16.63 6.90 2.96
N THR A 7 -16.64 8.22 2.83
CA THR A 7 -15.40 9.02 2.84
C THR A 7 -14.84 9.18 4.26
N VAL A 8 -15.69 9.35 5.28
CA VAL A 8 -15.25 9.33 6.68
C VAL A 8 -14.66 7.98 7.06
N ALA A 9 -15.29 6.88 6.61
CA ALA A 9 -14.75 5.54 6.83
C ALA A 9 -13.37 5.32 6.20
N ALA A 10 -13.09 5.93 5.05
CA ALA A 10 -11.78 5.86 4.40
C ALA A 10 -10.67 6.57 5.21
N VAL A 11 -10.95 7.77 5.73
CA VAL A 11 -9.99 8.51 6.58
C VAL A 11 -9.72 7.79 7.90
N ASP A 12 -10.77 7.21 8.50
CA ASP A 12 -10.64 6.40 9.71
C ASP A 12 -9.82 5.13 9.47
N LEU A 13 -10.05 4.45 8.34
CA LEU A 13 -9.33 3.23 7.99
C LEU A 13 -7.86 3.52 7.64
N PHE A 14 -7.58 4.60 6.89
CA PHE A 14 -6.21 5.10 6.68
C PHE A 14 -5.51 5.34 8.01
N SER A 15 -6.15 6.05 8.92
CA SER A 15 -5.57 6.36 10.23
C SER A 15 -5.28 5.11 11.05
N ARG A 16 -6.18 4.11 10.98
CA ARG A 16 -6.06 2.82 11.68
C ARG A 16 -4.90 1.99 11.13
N THR A 17 -4.83 1.77 9.82
CA THR A 17 -3.76 0.98 9.20
C THR A 17 -2.41 1.66 9.37
N TRP A 18 -2.34 2.99 9.19
CA TRP A 18 -1.10 3.74 9.40
C TRP A 18 -0.61 3.70 10.85
N ALA A 19 -1.51 3.87 11.82
CA ALA A 19 -1.15 3.77 13.24
C ALA A 19 -0.66 2.37 13.61
N ALA A 20 -1.29 1.32 13.07
CA ALA A 20 -0.88 -0.05 13.32
C ALA A 20 0.51 -0.35 12.74
N LEU A 21 0.77 0.09 11.51
CA LEU A 21 2.08 -0.06 10.86
C LEU A 21 3.19 0.66 11.64
N ARG A 22 2.97 1.93 12.01
CA ARG A 22 3.96 2.67 12.81
C ARG A 22 4.17 2.06 14.20
N THR A 23 3.12 1.51 14.81
CA THR A 23 3.24 0.81 16.10
C THR A 23 4.07 -0.46 15.97
N ALA A 24 3.87 -1.23 14.89
CA ALA A 24 4.68 -2.40 14.61
C ALA A 24 6.16 -2.02 14.40
N ALA A 25 6.44 -0.98 13.61
CA ALA A 25 7.80 -0.48 13.39
C ALA A 25 8.47 0.02 14.68
N ALA A 26 7.73 0.75 15.54
CA ALA A 26 8.23 1.25 16.81
C ALA A 26 8.51 0.14 17.83
N GLY A 27 7.89 -1.03 17.68
CA GLY A 27 8.12 -2.21 18.52
C GLY A 27 9.33 -3.06 18.11
N LEU A 28 10.01 -2.73 17.01
CA LEU A 28 11.13 -3.50 16.50
C LEU A 28 12.41 -3.29 17.32
N ARG A 29 13.23 -4.33 17.40
CA ARG A 29 14.56 -4.25 18.01
C ARG A 29 15.58 -3.84 16.95
N ALA A 30 16.72 -3.30 17.37
CA ALA A 30 17.75 -2.81 16.44
C ALA A 30 18.22 -3.90 15.46
N GLU A 31 18.35 -5.15 15.91
CA GLU A 31 18.73 -6.28 15.06
C GLU A 31 17.69 -6.65 14.00
N ASP A 32 16.42 -6.29 14.18
CA ASP A 32 15.36 -6.60 13.23
C ASP A 32 15.51 -5.73 11.95
N PHE A 33 16.15 -4.56 12.05
CA PHE A 33 16.40 -3.64 10.93
C PHE A 33 17.37 -4.20 9.86
N GLU A 34 18.22 -5.16 10.25
CA GLU A 34 19.16 -5.84 9.36
C GLU A 34 18.56 -7.13 8.75
N ARG A 35 17.30 -7.47 9.10
CA ARG A 35 16.62 -8.64 8.55
C ARG A 35 15.97 -8.29 7.21
N PRO A 36 15.76 -9.27 6.33
CA PRO A 36 14.97 -9.07 5.12
C PRO A 36 13.55 -8.58 5.47
N SER A 37 13.02 -7.68 4.66
CA SER A 37 11.59 -7.36 4.61
C SER A 37 10.89 -8.26 3.57
N GLY A 38 9.57 -8.12 3.42
CA GLY A 38 8.81 -8.74 2.33
C GLY A 38 9.00 -8.07 0.98
N CYS A 39 9.56 -6.85 0.94
CA CYS A 39 10.00 -6.23 -0.30
C CYS A 39 11.30 -6.91 -0.77
N ALA A 40 11.26 -7.55 -1.95
CA ALA A 40 12.38 -8.32 -2.46
C ALA A 40 13.67 -7.47 -2.56
N GLY A 41 14.75 -7.94 -1.92
CA GLY A 41 16.04 -7.26 -1.92
C GLY A 41 16.18 -6.12 -0.90
N TRP A 42 15.12 -5.78 -0.17
CA TRP A 42 15.14 -4.74 0.86
C TRP A 42 15.20 -5.33 2.26
N LEU A 43 16.03 -4.72 3.10
CA LEU A 43 16.02 -4.94 4.54
C LEU A 43 14.87 -4.16 5.19
N VAL A 44 14.55 -4.50 6.43
CA VAL A 44 13.56 -3.78 7.23
C VAL A 44 13.89 -2.29 7.33
N ARG A 45 15.18 -1.90 7.46
CA ARG A 45 15.57 -0.48 7.45
C ARG A 45 15.26 0.24 6.13
N ASP A 46 15.35 -0.47 5.01
CA ASP A 46 15.11 0.11 3.69
C ASP A 46 13.61 0.38 3.55
N LEU A 47 12.78 -0.58 3.96
CA LEU A 47 11.32 -0.40 4.05
C LEU A 47 10.92 0.72 5.02
N VAL A 48 11.52 0.80 6.21
CA VAL A 48 11.21 1.88 7.16
C VAL A 48 11.62 3.25 6.59
N CYS A 49 12.72 3.33 5.83
CA CYS A 49 13.09 4.54 5.11
C CYS A 49 12.11 4.88 3.98
N HIS A 50 11.57 3.88 3.29
CA HIS A 50 10.48 4.07 2.32
C HIS A 50 9.23 4.65 3.00
N LEU A 51 8.85 4.15 4.18
CA LEU A 51 7.71 4.70 4.93
C LEU A 51 7.88 6.17 5.34
N VAL A 52 9.12 6.64 5.51
CA VAL A 52 9.41 8.08 5.70
C VAL A 52 9.06 8.86 4.43
N ILE A 53 9.43 8.34 3.26
CA ILE A 53 9.15 8.94 1.95
C ILE A 53 7.63 8.93 1.70
N ASP A 54 6.94 7.81 1.94
CA ASP A 54 5.47 7.74 1.78
C ASP A 54 4.74 8.74 2.68
N ALA A 55 5.20 8.91 3.92
CA ALA A 55 4.63 9.90 4.83
C ALA A 55 4.89 11.34 4.35
N GLN A 56 6.04 11.60 3.73
CA GLN A 56 6.32 12.88 3.06
C GLN A 56 5.39 13.08 1.87
N ASP A 57 5.16 12.05 1.04
CA ASP A 57 4.25 12.10 -0.11
C ASP A 57 2.81 12.39 0.33
N VAL A 58 2.35 11.83 1.45
CA VAL A 58 1.05 12.17 2.04
C VAL A 58 1.00 13.65 2.40
N LEU A 59 2.01 14.16 3.10
CA LEU A 59 2.07 15.57 3.49
C LEU A 59 2.11 16.51 2.27
N ILE A 60 2.93 16.18 1.27
CA ILE A 60 3.07 16.94 0.02
C ILE A 60 1.75 16.95 -0.73
N THR A 61 1.12 15.79 -0.92
CA THR A 61 -0.14 15.66 -1.65
C THR A 61 -1.25 16.45 -0.97
N LEU A 62 -1.41 16.32 0.34
CA LEU A 62 -2.42 17.07 1.11
C LEU A 62 -2.16 18.59 1.11
N ALA A 63 -0.93 19.03 0.87
CA ALA A 63 -0.55 20.43 0.72
C ALA A 63 -0.58 20.93 -0.74
N THR A 64 -1.01 20.11 -1.69
CA THR A 64 -1.01 20.44 -3.12
C THR A 64 -2.46 20.45 -3.67
N PRO A 65 -3.22 21.53 -3.44
CA PRO A 65 -4.59 21.64 -3.92
C PRO A 65 -4.66 21.67 -5.45
N ALA A 66 -5.74 21.12 -6.00
CA ALA A 66 -6.00 21.09 -7.44
C ALA A 66 -7.34 21.73 -7.79
N GLU A 67 -7.39 22.48 -8.90
CA GLU A 67 -8.61 23.12 -9.40
C GLU A 67 -9.39 22.22 -10.39
N GLY A 68 -8.69 21.29 -11.06
CA GLY A 68 -9.28 20.39 -12.06
C GLY A 68 -10.25 19.35 -11.47
N GLU A 69 -11.03 18.70 -12.33
CA GLU A 69 -11.84 17.54 -11.92
C GLU A 69 -10.94 16.34 -11.62
N PRO A 70 -11.34 15.42 -10.70
CA PRO A 70 -10.60 14.20 -10.45
C PRO A 70 -10.37 13.39 -11.74
N THR A 71 -9.12 13.05 -12.00
CA THR A 71 -8.71 12.20 -13.13
C THR A 71 -8.59 10.74 -12.70
N ARG A 72 -8.37 10.49 -11.40
CA ARG A 72 -8.25 9.17 -10.78
C ARG A 72 -9.07 9.09 -9.50
N ASP A 73 -9.37 7.85 -9.10
CA ASP A 73 -9.95 7.47 -7.81
C ASP A 73 -9.02 6.48 -7.07
N ALA A 74 -9.47 5.97 -5.92
CA ALA A 74 -8.68 5.07 -5.08
C ALA A 74 -8.22 3.78 -5.77
N LEU A 75 -8.89 3.35 -6.84
CA LEU A 75 -8.58 2.12 -7.56
C LEU A 75 -7.77 2.41 -8.82
N THR A 76 -8.19 3.41 -9.59
CA THR A 76 -7.55 3.82 -10.84
C THR A 76 -6.26 4.60 -10.62
N TYR A 77 -5.95 5.01 -9.39
CA TYR A 77 -4.62 5.51 -9.01
C TYR A 77 -3.51 4.49 -9.29
N TRP A 78 -3.81 3.20 -9.15
CA TRP A 78 -2.87 2.10 -9.35
C TRP A 78 -2.86 1.63 -10.80
N THR A 79 -1.66 1.32 -11.29
CA THR A 79 -1.45 0.66 -12.58
C THR A 79 -0.94 -0.77 -12.34
N VAL A 80 -1.53 -1.74 -13.03
CA VAL A 80 -1.05 -3.13 -13.01
C VAL A 80 0.03 -3.30 -14.07
N SER A 81 1.25 -3.63 -13.65
CA SER A 81 2.34 -4.05 -14.52
C SER A 81 2.38 -5.57 -14.64
N GLY A 82 2.50 -6.07 -15.88
CA GLY A 82 2.75 -7.49 -16.15
C GLY A 82 4.23 -7.89 -16.02
N THR A 83 5.12 -6.93 -15.76
CA THR A 83 6.55 -7.16 -15.54
C THR A 83 6.91 -6.90 -14.08
N PRO A 84 7.68 -7.81 -13.44
CA PRO A 84 8.18 -7.58 -12.09
C PRO A 84 9.01 -6.29 -12.00
N PRO A 85 8.92 -5.55 -10.86
CA PRO A 85 9.86 -4.48 -10.61
C PRO A 85 11.27 -5.06 -10.61
N THR A 86 12.17 -4.47 -11.40
CA THR A 86 13.54 -4.96 -11.54
C THR A 86 14.44 -4.48 -10.40
N GLY A 87 13.97 -3.52 -9.59
CA GLY A 87 14.76 -2.82 -8.58
C GLY A 87 15.77 -1.82 -9.19
N ASP A 88 15.69 -1.59 -10.50
CA ASP A 88 16.56 -0.63 -11.20
C ASP A 88 16.03 0.81 -11.13
N ASP A 89 14.89 1.04 -10.47
CA ASP A 89 14.38 2.40 -10.28
C ASP A 89 15.41 3.23 -9.50
N PRO A 90 15.85 4.38 -10.02
CA PRO A 90 16.82 5.22 -9.33
C PRO A 90 16.39 5.64 -7.91
N LEU A 91 15.09 5.74 -7.65
CA LEU A 91 14.52 6.04 -6.34
C LEU A 91 14.66 4.85 -5.39
N ASP A 92 14.44 3.61 -5.84
CA ASP A 92 14.65 2.41 -5.02
C ASP A 92 16.10 2.33 -4.53
N ALA A 93 17.04 2.55 -5.46
CA ALA A 93 18.47 2.57 -5.13
C ALA A 93 18.83 3.74 -4.20
N LEU A 94 18.12 4.87 -4.28
CA LEU A 94 18.29 6.00 -3.38
C LEU A 94 17.78 5.68 -1.98
N THR A 95 16.61 5.04 -1.85
CA THR A 95 16.01 4.64 -0.58
C THR A 95 16.97 3.77 0.23
N VAL A 96 17.57 2.74 -0.39
CA VAL A 96 18.57 1.88 0.28
C VAL A 96 19.79 2.68 0.76
N ARG A 97 20.29 3.63 -0.05
CA ARG A 97 21.41 4.49 0.35
C ARG A 97 21.05 5.43 1.51
N LEU A 98 19.84 6.01 1.49
CA LEU A 98 19.34 6.87 2.56
C LEU A 98 19.16 6.08 3.87
N ALA A 99 18.57 4.88 3.78
CA ALA A 99 18.40 3.98 4.91
C ALA A 99 19.74 3.65 5.58
N ALA A 100 20.74 3.29 4.78
CA ALA A 100 22.10 3.02 5.27
C ALA A 100 22.76 4.26 5.90
N ALA A 101 22.46 5.47 5.41
CA ALA A 101 23.05 6.71 5.90
C ALA A 101 22.61 7.10 7.31
N TYR A 102 21.48 6.58 7.82
CA TYR A 102 21.09 6.80 9.22
C TYR A 102 22.10 6.19 10.19
N GLY A 103 22.68 5.04 9.85
CA GLY A 103 23.65 4.30 10.68
C GLY A 103 23.05 3.68 11.95
N ASP A 104 22.36 4.48 12.75
CA ASP A 104 21.61 4.07 13.94
C ASP A 104 20.10 3.97 13.61
N PRO A 105 19.48 2.78 13.73
CA PRO A 105 18.04 2.60 13.54
C PRO A 105 17.16 3.54 14.38
N ALA A 106 17.64 3.98 15.56
CA ALA A 106 16.90 4.91 16.40
C ALA A 106 16.72 6.28 15.74
N LEU A 107 17.69 6.74 14.93
CA LEU A 107 17.58 7.99 14.17
C LEU A 107 16.56 7.88 13.04
N LEU A 108 16.54 6.74 12.35
CA LEU A 108 15.53 6.44 11.33
C LEU A 108 14.13 6.38 11.95
N MET A 109 13.98 5.68 13.07
CA MET A 109 12.70 5.59 13.78
C MET A 109 12.24 6.92 14.34
N PHE A 110 13.14 7.76 14.84
CA PHE A 110 12.81 9.12 15.25
C PHE A 110 12.23 9.93 14.09
N HIS A 111 12.84 9.86 12.90
CA HIS A 111 12.33 10.55 11.72
C HIS A 111 10.97 9.99 11.28
N LEU A 112 10.80 8.66 11.23
CA LEU A 112 9.51 8.05 10.91
C LEU A 112 8.43 8.46 11.90
N ASP A 113 8.73 8.51 13.20
CA ASP A 113 7.74 8.93 14.20
C ASP A 113 7.30 10.38 13.97
N ASP A 114 8.23 11.30 13.73
CA ASP A 114 7.93 12.71 13.55
C ASP A 114 7.08 12.95 12.27
N VAL A 115 7.61 12.54 11.12
CA VAL A 115 6.94 12.77 9.83
C VAL A 115 5.68 11.92 9.69
N GLY A 116 5.70 10.67 10.19
CA GLY A 116 4.56 9.77 10.14
C GLY A 116 3.43 10.20 11.06
N SER A 117 3.75 10.72 12.25
CA SER A 117 2.75 11.35 13.12
C SER A 117 2.15 12.60 12.48
N ALA A 118 2.96 13.40 11.78
CA ALA A 118 2.48 14.57 11.06
C ALA A 118 1.53 14.19 9.90
N ALA A 119 1.91 13.21 9.06
CA ALA A 119 1.07 12.70 7.98
C ALA A 119 -0.28 12.18 8.50
N GLY A 120 -0.27 11.40 9.58
CA GLY A 120 -1.50 10.90 10.20
C GLY A 120 -2.40 12.01 10.76
N ARG A 121 -1.83 13.09 11.32
CA ARG A 121 -2.62 14.26 11.77
C ARG A 121 -3.17 15.04 10.58
N ALA A 122 -2.37 15.27 9.54
CA ALA A 122 -2.78 15.98 8.34
C ALA A 122 -3.95 15.27 7.65
N ALA A 123 -3.89 13.95 7.50
CA ALA A 123 -4.97 13.14 6.94
C ALA A 123 -6.30 13.30 7.70
N ARG A 124 -6.27 13.35 9.04
CA ARG A 124 -7.47 13.55 9.86
C ARG A 124 -8.03 14.98 9.80
N LEU A 125 -7.20 15.97 9.50
CA LEU A 125 -7.59 17.38 9.44
C LEU A 125 -8.05 17.80 8.04
N ALA A 126 -7.63 17.09 7.00
CA ALA A 126 -7.99 17.40 5.63
C ALA A 126 -9.48 17.14 5.38
N ASP A 127 -10.15 18.08 4.70
CA ASP A 127 -11.50 17.85 4.21
C ASP A 127 -11.46 16.79 3.09
N PRO A 128 -12.10 15.63 3.27
CA PRO A 128 -12.00 14.53 2.31
C PRO A 128 -12.58 14.84 0.93
N GLY A 129 -13.41 15.89 0.81
CA GLY A 129 -13.97 16.35 -0.45
C GLY A 129 -13.05 17.28 -1.26
N LEU A 130 -11.96 17.76 -0.68
CA LEU A 130 -10.99 18.61 -1.39
C LEU A 130 -10.27 17.82 -2.47
N ARG A 131 -9.82 18.53 -3.50
CA ARG A 131 -9.07 17.97 -4.62
C ARG A 131 -7.60 18.29 -4.46
N VAL A 132 -6.77 17.28 -4.68
CA VAL A 132 -5.31 17.34 -4.53
C VAL A 132 -4.64 16.77 -5.77
N SER A 133 -3.42 17.24 -6.06
CA SER A 133 -2.62 16.72 -7.16
C SER A 133 -1.42 15.93 -6.66
N THR A 134 -1.17 14.80 -7.31
CA THR A 134 0.01 13.97 -7.13
C THR A 134 0.32 13.23 -8.43
N ARG A 135 1.60 13.03 -8.77
CA ARG A 135 2.03 12.34 -10.00
C ARG A 135 1.39 12.87 -11.30
N GLY A 136 1.03 14.16 -11.34
CA GLY A 136 0.33 14.78 -12.48
C GLY A 136 -1.16 14.42 -12.59
N GLU A 137 -1.70 13.68 -11.64
CA GLU A 137 -3.10 13.28 -11.53
C GLU A 137 -3.84 14.15 -10.50
N VAL A 138 -5.17 14.14 -10.56
CA VAL A 138 -6.05 14.82 -9.59
C VAL A 138 -6.96 13.78 -8.93
N LEU A 139 -7.02 13.81 -7.60
CA LEU A 139 -7.90 12.95 -6.80
C LEU A 139 -8.66 13.78 -5.77
N THR A 140 -9.74 13.23 -5.21
CA THR A 140 -10.23 13.72 -3.92
C THR A 140 -9.27 13.28 -2.80
N VAL A 141 -9.19 14.04 -1.72
CA VAL A 141 -8.44 13.64 -0.51
C VAL A 141 -8.92 12.29 -0.01
N GLY A 142 -10.23 12.05 -0.01
CA GLY A 142 -10.80 10.77 0.40
C GLY A 142 -10.33 9.59 -0.45
N ASP A 143 -10.28 9.76 -1.77
CA ASP A 143 -9.79 8.72 -2.70
C ASP A 143 -8.29 8.48 -2.54
N TYR A 144 -7.51 9.54 -2.37
CA TYR A 144 -6.07 9.42 -2.12
C TYR A 144 -5.77 8.67 -0.82
N LEU A 145 -6.44 9.02 0.28
CA LEU A 145 -6.28 8.32 1.55
C LEU A 145 -6.79 6.87 1.48
N ALA A 146 -7.87 6.61 0.73
CA ALA A 146 -8.34 5.26 0.47
C ALA A 146 -7.34 4.42 -0.35
N ALA A 147 -6.64 5.04 -1.31
CA ALA A 147 -5.55 4.38 -2.04
C ALA A 147 -4.42 3.96 -1.08
N TYR A 148 -4.02 4.85 -0.18
CA TYR A 148 -2.95 4.58 0.81
C TYR A 148 -3.32 3.53 1.87
N VAL A 149 -4.60 3.16 2.04
CA VAL A 149 -4.96 1.98 2.86
C VAL A 149 -4.31 0.72 2.30
N LEU A 150 -4.27 0.57 0.96
CA LEU A 150 -3.62 -0.55 0.30
C LEU A 150 -2.10 -0.51 0.53
N GLU A 151 -1.48 0.66 0.33
CA GLU A 151 -0.04 0.87 0.57
C GLU A 151 0.37 0.47 1.99
N TRP A 152 -0.31 1.03 3.01
CA TRP A 152 -0.02 0.71 4.41
C TRP A 152 -0.24 -0.76 4.73
N THR A 153 -1.28 -1.38 4.20
CA THR A 153 -1.57 -2.79 4.49
C THR A 153 -0.51 -3.69 3.87
N LEU A 154 -0.13 -3.45 2.61
CA LEU A 154 0.91 -4.21 1.93
C LEU A 154 2.27 -4.03 2.60
N HIS A 155 2.66 -2.80 2.96
CA HIS A 155 3.92 -2.57 3.65
C HIS A 155 3.93 -3.01 5.10
N HIS A 156 2.77 -3.16 5.76
CA HIS A 156 2.71 -3.87 7.05
C HIS A 156 2.97 -5.36 6.87
N LEU A 157 2.40 -6.00 5.84
CA LEU A 157 2.77 -7.38 5.51
C LEU A 157 4.27 -7.49 5.22
N ASP A 158 4.82 -6.56 4.43
CA ASP A 158 6.26 -6.53 4.12
C ASP A 158 7.13 -6.35 5.37
N LEU A 159 6.73 -5.49 6.29
CA LEU A 159 7.47 -5.27 7.54
C LEU A 159 7.55 -6.54 8.38
N THR A 160 6.46 -7.30 8.44
CA THR A 160 6.33 -8.46 9.33
C THR A 160 6.75 -9.79 8.69
N ALA A 161 6.98 -9.82 7.38
CA ALA A 161 7.17 -11.04 6.59
C ALA A 161 8.20 -12.04 7.19
N HIS A 162 9.29 -11.52 7.76
CA HIS A 162 10.33 -12.34 8.37
C HIS A 162 10.44 -12.18 9.88
N LEU A 163 9.53 -11.46 10.54
CA LEU A 163 9.60 -11.13 11.96
C LEU A 163 8.51 -11.86 12.77
N PRO A 164 8.70 -13.17 13.07
CA PRO A 164 7.69 -13.92 13.80
C PRO A 164 7.47 -13.31 15.19
N GLY A 165 6.21 -13.02 15.52
CA GLY A 165 5.82 -12.42 16.79
C GLY A 165 5.52 -10.91 16.72
N VAL A 166 5.82 -10.24 15.60
CA VAL A 166 5.31 -8.89 15.34
C VAL A 166 3.88 -8.98 14.80
N ALA A 167 2.98 -8.17 15.33
CA ALA A 167 1.59 -8.18 14.89
C ALA A 167 1.46 -7.66 13.45
N GLY A 168 0.71 -8.40 12.62
CA GLY A 168 0.38 -8.01 11.24
C GLY A 168 -0.67 -6.89 11.15
N PRO A 169 -1.09 -6.56 9.91
CA PRO A 169 -2.07 -5.50 9.68
C PRO A 169 -3.45 -5.77 10.32
N PRO A 170 -4.21 -4.72 10.64
CA PRO A 170 -5.59 -4.86 11.11
C PRO A 170 -6.46 -5.62 10.09
N PRO A 171 -7.38 -6.51 10.53
CA PRO A 171 -8.26 -7.26 9.65
C PRO A 171 -9.09 -6.39 8.69
N GLU A 172 -9.51 -5.21 9.11
CA GLU A 172 -10.27 -4.29 8.26
C GLU A 172 -9.43 -3.72 7.10
N GLY A 173 -8.12 -3.52 7.33
CA GLY A 173 -7.17 -3.12 6.31
C GLY A 173 -6.92 -4.23 5.29
N LEU A 174 -6.75 -5.47 5.78
CA LEU A 174 -6.63 -6.66 4.95
C LEU A 174 -7.86 -6.83 4.04
N ALA A 175 -9.06 -6.82 4.61
CA ALA A 175 -10.30 -7.00 3.87
C ALA A 175 -10.50 -5.91 2.80
N ARG A 176 -10.25 -4.64 3.14
CA ARG A 176 -10.36 -3.55 2.17
C ARG A 176 -9.33 -3.66 1.05
N SER A 177 -8.10 -4.02 1.41
CA SER A 177 -7.00 -4.16 0.44
C SER A 177 -7.25 -5.32 -0.51
N ARG A 178 -7.81 -6.44 -0.03
CA ARG A 178 -8.28 -7.54 -0.88
C ARG A 178 -9.29 -7.04 -1.90
N GLU A 179 -10.34 -6.34 -1.47
CA GLU A 179 -11.36 -5.81 -2.39
C GLU A 179 -10.73 -4.91 -3.46
N MET A 180 -9.76 -4.07 -3.07
CA MET A 180 -9.06 -3.19 -3.99
C MET A 180 -8.24 -3.98 -5.01
N VAL A 181 -7.40 -4.93 -4.57
CA VAL A 181 -6.58 -5.77 -5.45
C VAL A 181 -7.45 -6.56 -6.43
N GLU A 182 -8.53 -7.17 -5.96
CA GLU A 182 -9.47 -7.92 -6.80
C GLU A 182 -10.10 -7.04 -7.89
N ARG A 183 -10.48 -5.80 -7.56
CA ARG A 183 -11.07 -4.85 -8.52
C ARG A 183 -10.04 -4.26 -9.48
N ILE A 184 -8.85 -3.91 -8.99
CA ILE A 184 -7.74 -3.39 -9.80
C ILE A 184 -7.30 -4.45 -10.83
N ALA A 185 -7.12 -5.69 -10.38
CA ALA A 185 -6.79 -6.82 -11.24
C ALA A 185 -7.89 -7.09 -12.29
N GLY A 186 -9.16 -7.05 -11.87
CA GLY A 186 -10.31 -7.24 -12.77
C GLY A 186 -10.36 -6.21 -13.90
N ALA A 187 -10.00 -4.96 -13.61
CA ALA A 187 -9.91 -3.89 -14.62
C ALA A 187 -8.72 -4.05 -15.58
N ALA A 188 -7.63 -4.69 -15.15
CA ALA A 188 -6.43 -4.87 -15.96
C ALA A 188 -6.49 -6.09 -16.92
N LEU A 189 -7.34 -7.08 -16.64
CA LEU A 189 -7.42 -8.29 -17.46
C LEU A 189 -8.23 -8.10 -18.76
N PRO A 190 -7.89 -8.82 -19.84
CA PRO A 190 -8.62 -8.76 -21.12
C PRO A 190 -10.12 -9.07 -20.93
N GLY A 191 -10.99 -8.13 -21.32
CA GLY A 191 -12.44 -8.24 -21.12
C GLY A 191 -13.00 -7.40 -19.96
N GLY A 192 -12.14 -6.75 -19.17
CA GLY A 192 -12.53 -5.59 -18.35
C GLY A 192 -12.88 -4.43 -19.29
N PHE A 193 -14.16 -4.04 -19.34
CA PHE A 193 -14.60 -3.03 -20.31
C PHE A 193 -13.89 -1.69 -20.13
N SER A 194 -13.49 -1.12 -21.26
CA SER A 194 -13.22 0.30 -21.46
C SER A 194 -14.48 1.13 -21.17
N ASP A 195 -14.29 2.30 -20.55
CA ASP A 195 -15.27 3.32 -20.19
C ASP A 195 -15.98 3.12 -18.84
N ALA A 196 -15.35 3.62 -17.76
CA ALA A 196 -15.92 4.06 -16.47
C ALA A 196 -16.98 3.18 -15.75
N GLY A 197 -17.24 1.96 -16.24
CA GLY A 197 -18.09 0.95 -15.62
C GLY A 197 -17.22 0.00 -14.80
N ALA A 198 -17.67 -0.32 -13.58
CA ALA A 198 -16.97 -1.21 -12.68
C ALA A 198 -16.65 -2.55 -13.37
N ALA A 199 -15.38 -2.74 -13.75
CA ALA A 199 -14.90 -4.05 -14.19
C ALA A 199 -15.25 -5.08 -13.11
N SER A 200 -15.70 -6.26 -13.54
CA SER A 200 -15.94 -7.36 -12.62
C SER A 200 -14.64 -7.68 -11.89
N PRO A 201 -14.63 -7.72 -10.54
CA PRO A 201 -13.42 -8.06 -9.81
C PRO A 201 -12.94 -9.47 -10.20
N VAL A 202 -11.61 -9.66 -10.15
CA VAL A 202 -11.06 -11.01 -10.06
C VAL A 202 -11.55 -11.62 -8.76
N VAL A 203 -12.07 -12.84 -8.80
CA VAL A 203 -12.52 -13.54 -7.60
C VAL A 203 -11.50 -14.60 -7.22
N PHE A 204 -10.77 -14.37 -6.13
CA PHE A 204 -9.91 -15.42 -5.57
C PHE A 204 -10.78 -16.53 -4.96
N PRO A 205 -10.32 -17.79 -4.97
CA PRO A 205 -11.05 -18.89 -4.35
C PRO A 205 -11.34 -18.61 -2.87
N ALA A 206 -12.54 -18.95 -2.39
CA ALA A 206 -12.98 -18.69 -1.01
C ALA A 206 -12.10 -19.33 0.08
N ALA A 207 -11.21 -20.27 -0.30
CA ALA A 207 -10.24 -20.86 0.59
C ALA A 207 -9.07 -19.91 0.95
N PHE A 208 -8.85 -18.84 0.17
CA PHE A 208 -7.82 -17.84 0.46
C PHE A 208 -8.33 -16.85 1.50
N SER A 209 -7.55 -16.68 2.57
CA SER A 209 -7.74 -15.57 3.50
C SER A 209 -7.43 -14.23 2.81
N ASP A 210 -7.84 -13.12 3.42
CA ASP A 210 -7.52 -11.79 2.88
C ASP A 210 -6.00 -11.57 2.80
N GLU A 211 -5.26 -12.06 3.79
CA GLU A 211 -3.80 -12.06 3.79
C GLU A 211 -3.23 -12.91 2.65
N ASP A 212 -3.74 -14.12 2.41
CA ASP A 212 -3.27 -14.97 1.31
C ASP A 212 -3.50 -14.34 -0.06
N VAL A 213 -4.65 -13.67 -0.26
CA VAL A 213 -4.93 -12.94 -1.50
C VAL A 213 -3.92 -11.83 -1.72
N LEU A 214 -3.59 -11.06 -0.68
CA LEU A 214 -2.59 -9.99 -0.80
C LEU A 214 -1.19 -10.55 -1.03
N LEU A 215 -0.78 -11.55 -0.27
CA LEU A 215 0.56 -12.13 -0.37
C LEU A 215 0.81 -12.80 -1.73
N VAL A 216 -0.11 -13.67 -2.16
CA VAL A 216 0.01 -14.41 -3.42
C VAL A 216 -0.32 -13.52 -4.62
N GLY A 217 -1.40 -12.74 -4.50
CA GLY A 217 -1.90 -11.89 -5.58
C GLY A 217 -0.91 -10.80 -6.00
N THR A 218 -0.09 -10.31 -5.07
CA THR A 218 0.90 -9.24 -5.32
C THR A 218 2.36 -9.74 -5.36
N GLY A 219 2.57 -11.06 -5.34
CA GLY A 219 3.90 -11.66 -5.52
C GLY A 219 4.83 -11.58 -4.31
N ARG A 220 4.30 -11.29 -3.11
CA ARG A 220 5.04 -11.30 -1.84
C ARG A 220 5.30 -12.72 -1.32
N ARG A 221 4.55 -13.70 -1.83
CA ARG A 221 4.71 -15.12 -1.54
C ARG A 221 4.31 -15.97 -2.74
N ASP A 222 5.07 -17.02 -3.03
CA ASP A 222 4.66 -18.03 -4.01
C ASP A 222 3.43 -18.83 -3.52
N PRO A 223 2.46 -19.14 -4.40
CA PRO A 223 1.36 -20.03 -4.05
C PRO A 223 1.88 -21.45 -3.77
N THR A 224 1.31 -22.10 -2.77
CA THR A 224 1.50 -23.55 -2.53
C THR A 224 0.90 -24.38 -3.67
N GLU A 225 1.25 -25.67 -3.77
CA GLU A 225 0.66 -26.56 -4.78
C GLU A 225 -0.87 -26.68 -4.70
N ALA A 226 -1.44 -26.55 -3.50
CA ALA A 226 -2.89 -26.55 -3.29
C ALA A 226 -3.52 -25.25 -3.80
N GLU A 227 -2.90 -24.11 -3.48
CA GLU A 227 -3.32 -22.78 -3.94
C GLU A 227 -3.22 -22.64 -5.46
N THR A 228 -2.11 -23.09 -6.07
CA THR A 228 -1.94 -23.11 -7.53
C THR A 228 -3.05 -23.90 -8.23
N ARG A 229 -3.42 -25.07 -7.69
CA ARG A 229 -4.56 -25.85 -8.22
C ARG A 229 -5.90 -25.15 -8.04
N ALA A 230 -6.08 -24.42 -6.94
CA ALA A 230 -7.31 -23.68 -6.66
C ALA A 230 -7.47 -22.44 -7.57
N LEU A 231 -6.37 -21.75 -7.88
CA LEU A 231 -6.34 -20.54 -8.72
C LEU A 231 -6.72 -20.82 -10.19
N ARG A 232 -6.44 -22.02 -10.71
CA ARG A 232 -6.82 -22.45 -12.08
C ARG A 232 -6.41 -21.42 -13.14
N GLU A 233 -7.38 -20.82 -13.84
CA GLU A 233 -7.17 -19.85 -14.92
C GLU A 233 -6.60 -18.52 -14.44
N LEU A 234 -6.69 -18.23 -13.13
CA LEU A 234 -6.07 -17.04 -12.55
C LEU A 234 -4.57 -17.19 -12.33
N ALA A 235 -4.06 -18.41 -12.15
CA ALA A 235 -2.66 -18.65 -11.81
C ALA A 235 -1.65 -18.02 -12.82
N PRO A 236 -1.87 -18.08 -14.15
CA PRO A 236 -0.96 -17.47 -15.13
C PRO A 236 -0.98 -15.93 -15.15
N ALA A 237 -2.00 -15.30 -14.56
CA ALA A 237 -2.11 -13.84 -14.47
C ALA A 237 -1.43 -13.25 -13.23
N LEU A 238 -0.96 -14.10 -12.31
CA LEU A 238 -0.26 -13.69 -11.11
C LEU A 238 1.26 -13.65 -11.30
N PRO A 239 1.96 -12.78 -10.56
CA PRO A 239 1.41 -11.77 -9.63
C PRO A 239 0.99 -10.47 -10.33
N PHE A 240 0.10 -9.71 -9.69
CA PHE A 240 -0.25 -8.34 -10.08
C PHE A 240 0.71 -7.36 -9.40
N HIS A 241 1.63 -6.77 -10.18
CA HIS A 241 2.51 -5.72 -9.69
C HIS A 241 1.78 -4.37 -9.77
N LEU A 242 1.60 -3.71 -8.62
CA LEU A 242 0.89 -2.43 -8.52
C LEU A 242 1.91 -1.29 -8.42
N GLY A 243 1.72 -0.22 -9.21
CA GLY A 243 2.56 0.99 -9.21
C GLY A 243 1.80 2.26 -9.53
#